data_AF-A0A329Q413-F1
#
_entry.id   AF-A0A329Q413-F1
#
_cell.length_a   1.000
_cell.length_b   1.000
_cell.length_c   1.000
_cell.angle_alpha   90.00
_cell.angle_beta   90.00
_cell.angle_gamma   90.00
#
_symmetry.space_group_name_H-M   'P 1'
#
loop_
_entity.id
_entity.type
_entity.pdbx_description
1 polymer ?
#
loop_
_entity_poly.entity_id
_entity_poly.type
_entity_poly.pdbx_seq_one_letter_code
_entity_poly.pdbx_strand_id
1 'polypeptide(L)'
;MAVFTTRVTDQAKSEQAIAIANNKPLIFTKLRANGQELKELKISNQAAGQVEISGKYSNENATTSFKINRLDLMAKVDGRSEFVFATSTSADGDTVPSKNDQPFIVVYRMTVAVNNQANIGLSYKVDQNTLGKFIQQIGNAKDKVFTISHGLNERYPLVQVTSTIDPWDVVQVTTVIKNSNQINLEFADIPKVNEFAVTIIG
;
A
#
# COMPACT_ATOMS: atom_id res chain seq x y z
N MET A 1 8.66 4.31 -23.19
CA MET A 1 7.77 5.11 -22.34
C MET A 1 7.41 6.37 -23.10
N ALA A 2 6.12 6.63 -23.25
CA ALA A 2 5.61 7.82 -23.90
C ALA A 2 5.99 9.07 -23.11
N VAL A 3 6.16 10.18 -23.81
CA VAL A 3 6.40 11.48 -23.19
C VAL A 3 5.05 12.07 -22.80
N PHE A 4 4.90 12.41 -21.53
CA PHE A 4 3.71 13.04 -21.00
C PHE A 4 3.97 14.53 -20.74
N THR A 5 3.00 15.37 -21.10
CA THR A 5 3.03 16.82 -20.82
C THR A 5 2.09 17.14 -19.67
N THR A 6 2.65 17.63 -18.58
CA THR A 6 1.92 17.91 -17.33
C THR A 6 1.46 19.37 -17.26
N ARG A 7 0.20 19.56 -16.85
CA ARG A 7 -0.38 20.87 -16.54
C ARG A 7 -1.02 20.84 -15.15
N VAL A 8 -0.66 21.81 -14.31
CA VAL A 8 -1.35 22.10 -13.04
C VAL A 8 -2.68 22.80 -13.36
N THR A 9 -3.77 22.35 -12.73
CA THR A 9 -5.11 22.89 -12.98
C THR A 9 -5.28 24.27 -12.35
N ASP A 10 -6.23 25.06 -12.86
CA ASP A 10 -6.49 26.39 -12.27
C ASP A 10 -7.12 26.27 -10.87
N GLN A 11 -7.94 25.24 -10.65
CA GLN A 11 -8.43 24.88 -9.31
C GLN A 11 -7.29 24.59 -8.33
N ALA A 12 -6.26 23.87 -8.78
CA ALA A 12 -5.10 23.57 -7.93
C ALA A 12 -4.32 24.81 -7.50
N LYS A 13 -4.27 25.85 -8.34
CA LYS A 13 -3.65 27.13 -7.97
C LYS A 13 -4.47 27.83 -6.86
N SER A 14 -5.80 27.84 -7.00
CA SER A 14 -6.71 28.42 -6.00
C SER A 14 -6.64 27.66 -4.67
N GLU A 15 -6.66 26.33 -4.70
CA GLU A 15 -6.60 25.50 -3.49
C GLU A 15 -5.24 25.58 -2.79
N GLN A 16 -4.13 25.72 -3.53
CA GLN A 16 -2.82 26.03 -2.93
C GLN A 16 -2.83 27.36 -2.18
N ALA A 17 -3.40 28.42 -2.76
CA ALA A 17 -3.52 29.71 -2.09
C ALA A 17 -4.36 29.61 -0.80
N ILE A 18 -5.46 28.85 -0.83
CA ILE A 18 -6.30 28.58 0.35
C ILE A 18 -5.50 27.82 1.43
N ALA A 19 -4.76 26.77 1.04
CA ALA A 19 -3.94 26.00 1.95
C ALA A 19 -2.92 26.89 2.68
N ILE A 20 -2.23 27.75 1.95
CA ILE A 20 -1.25 28.70 2.51
C ILE A 20 -1.94 29.70 3.43
N ALA A 21 -2.99 30.37 2.97
CA ALA A 21 -3.69 31.41 3.72
C ALA A 21 -4.27 30.92 5.05
N ASN A 22 -4.63 29.63 5.12
CA ASN A 22 -5.24 29.03 6.31
C ASN A 22 -4.26 28.12 7.09
N ASN A 23 -2.98 28.10 6.71
CA ASN A 23 -1.96 27.20 7.25
C ASN A 23 -2.42 25.73 7.33
N LYS A 24 -3.09 25.27 6.27
CA LYS A 24 -3.59 23.90 6.12
C LYS A 24 -2.69 23.11 5.18
N PRO A 25 -2.47 21.81 5.44
CA PRO A 25 -1.68 21.00 4.54
C PRO A 25 -2.43 20.76 3.23
N LEU A 26 -1.68 20.85 2.12
CA LEU A 26 -2.06 20.30 0.83
C LEU A 26 -1.61 18.85 0.78
N ILE A 27 -2.55 17.94 0.51
CA ILE A 27 -2.35 16.51 0.62
C ILE A 27 -2.55 15.89 -0.76
N PHE A 28 -1.51 15.28 -1.33
CA PHE A 28 -1.69 14.42 -2.50
C PHE A 28 -2.26 13.08 -2.05
N THR A 29 -3.32 12.65 -2.73
CA THR A 29 -4.11 11.49 -2.30
C THR A 29 -3.96 10.31 -3.26
N LYS A 30 -3.91 10.58 -4.57
CA LYS A 30 -3.96 9.52 -5.59
C LYS A 30 -3.23 9.96 -6.85
N LEU A 31 -2.64 9.00 -7.55
CA LEU A 31 -2.27 9.13 -8.95
C LEU A 31 -3.13 8.15 -9.74
N ARG A 32 -3.75 8.61 -10.83
CA ARG A 32 -4.59 7.77 -11.69
C ARG A 32 -4.01 7.69 -13.09
N ALA A 33 -4.07 6.52 -13.71
CA ALA A 33 -3.79 6.31 -15.13
C ALA A 33 -5.10 5.94 -15.85
N ASN A 34 -5.53 6.76 -16.80
CA ASN A 34 -6.84 6.64 -17.48
C ASN A 34 -8.02 6.41 -16.49
N GLY A 35 -7.99 7.10 -15.34
CA GLY A 35 -9.00 6.97 -14.29
C GLY A 35 -8.78 5.82 -13.31
N GLN A 36 -7.88 4.86 -13.58
CA GLN A 36 -7.54 3.79 -12.63
C GLN A 36 -6.51 4.26 -11.61
N GLU A 37 -6.79 4.04 -10.32
CA GLU A 37 -5.90 4.40 -9.23
C GLU A 37 -4.63 3.53 -9.23
N LEU A 38 -3.47 4.18 -9.17
CA LEU A 38 -2.18 3.52 -9.07
C LEU A 38 -1.89 3.12 -7.62
N LYS A 39 -1.17 2.01 -7.45
CA LYS A 39 -0.72 1.51 -6.15
C LYS A 39 0.65 2.09 -5.79
N GLU A 40 1.06 1.91 -4.53
CA GLU A 40 2.40 2.28 -4.04
C GLU A 40 2.77 3.75 -4.33
N LEU A 41 1.85 4.68 -4.06
CA LEU A 41 2.07 6.11 -4.27
C LEU A 41 3.26 6.60 -3.42
N LYS A 42 4.27 7.20 -4.08
CA LYS A 42 5.44 7.77 -3.42
C LYS A 42 5.60 9.24 -3.81
N ILE A 43 6.03 10.04 -2.86
CA ILE A 43 6.37 11.45 -3.06
C ILE A 43 7.85 11.64 -2.78
N SER A 44 8.56 12.23 -3.72
CA SER A 44 9.95 12.65 -3.62
C SER A 44 10.02 14.16 -3.85
N ASN A 45 10.69 14.88 -2.95
CA ASN A 45 10.93 16.29 -3.14
C ASN A 45 12.20 16.45 -4.00
N GLN A 46 12.07 17.06 -5.19
CA GLN A 46 13.21 17.18 -6.12
C GLN A 46 13.89 18.55 -6.08
N ALA A 47 13.23 19.60 -5.59
CA ALA A 47 13.79 20.93 -5.36
C ALA A 47 12.77 21.86 -4.67
N ALA A 48 13.19 23.04 -4.21
CA ALA A 48 12.29 24.04 -3.64
C ALA A 48 11.16 24.42 -4.63
N GLY A 49 9.95 23.94 -4.35
CA GLY A 49 8.75 24.20 -5.15
C GLY A 49 8.44 23.19 -6.26
N GLN A 50 9.14 22.04 -6.30
CA GLN A 50 8.80 20.94 -7.20
C GLN A 50 8.71 19.62 -6.46
N VAL A 51 7.65 18.87 -6.76
CA VAL A 51 7.40 17.56 -6.18
C VAL A 51 7.27 16.55 -7.30
N GLU A 52 7.96 15.42 -7.16
CA GLU A 52 7.73 14.25 -7.99
C GLU A 52 6.80 13.29 -7.24
N ILE A 53 5.78 12.83 -7.93
CA ILE A 53 4.84 11.82 -7.47
C ILE A 53 4.99 10.61 -8.38
N SER A 54 5.10 9.43 -7.80
CA SER A 54 5.16 8.18 -8.56
C SER A 54 4.14 7.16 -8.07
N GLY A 55 3.66 6.32 -8.97
CA GLY A 55 2.71 5.25 -8.66
C GLY A 55 2.86 4.09 -9.64
N LYS A 56 2.48 2.90 -9.17
CA LYS A 56 2.62 1.64 -9.90
C LYS A 56 1.29 1.23 -10.54
N TYR A 57 1.34 0.96 -11.84
CA TYR A 57 0.26 0.34 -12.59
C TYR A 57 0.53 -1.16 -12.74
N SER A 58 -0.54 -1.97 -12.71
CA SER A 58 -0.53 -3.40 -13.02
C SER A 58 -1.70 -3.71 -13.95
N ASN A 59 -1.46 -4.52 -14.99
CA ASN A 59 -2.49 -4.96 -15.92
C ASN A 59 -3.28 -6.19 -15.42
N GLU A 60 -3.23 -6.51 -14.13
CA GLU A 60 -3.87 -7.69 -13.50
C GLU A 60 -5.34 -7.91 -13.88
N ASN A 61 -6.06 -6.83 -14.21
CA ASN A 61 -7.48 -6.83 -14.58
C ASN A 61 -7.73 -6.46 -16.05
N ALA A 62 -6.69 -6.26 -16.87
CA ALA A 62 -6.84 -5.86 -18.26
C ALA A 62 -7.13 -7.08 -19.15
N THR A 63 -8.34 -7.14 -19.71
CA THR A 63 -8.75 -8.22 -20.64
C THR A 63 -8.29 -7.97 -22.08
N THR A 64 -8.05 -6.71 -22.45
CA THR A 64 -7.61 -6.30 -23.78
C THR A 64 -6.44 -5.34 -23.67
N SER A 65 -5.60 -5.31 -24.70
CA SER A 65 -4.55 -4.28 -24.81
C SER A 65 -5.17 -2.89 -24.99
N PHE A 66 -4.57 -1.88 -24.38
CA PHE A 66 -5.02 -0.49 -24.46
C PHE A 66 -3.84 0.47 -24.30
N LYS A 67 -4.09 1.78 -24.43
CA LYS A 67 -3.07 2.81 -24.21
C LYS A 67 -3.32 3.59 -22.94
N ILE A 68 -2.32 3.72 -22.08
CA ILE A 68 -2.30 4.73 -21.02
C ILE A 68 -1.78 6.03 -21.63
N ASN A 69 -2.64 7.03 -21.75
CA ASN A 69 -2.32 8.31 -22.37
C ASN A 69 -2.70 9.51 -21.50
N ARG A 70 -3.23 9.25 -20.30
CA ARG A 70 -3.61 10.27 -19.33
C ARG A 70 -3.24 9.85 -17.93
N LEU A 71 -2.61 10.76 -17.20
CA LEU A 71 -2.36 10.67 -15.78
C LEU A 71 -3.07 11.83 -15.06
N ASP A 72 -3.78 11.56 -13.97
CA ASP A 72 -4.39 12.59 -13.13
C ASP A 72 -3.87 12.46 -11.70
N LEU A 73 -3.24 13.52 -11.20
CA LEU A 73 -2.82 13.64 -9.80
C LEU A 73 -3.95 14.29 -9.00
N MET A 74 -4.43 13.59 -7.98
CA MET A 74 -5.47 14.07 -7.09
C MET A 74 -4.86 14.65 -5.81
N ALA A 75 -5.47 15.71 -5.31
CA ALA A 75 -5.09 16.33 -4.03
C ALA A 75 -6.33 16.81 -3.27
N LYS A 76 -6.14 17.13 -2.00
CA LYS A 76 -7.10 17.89 -1.19
C LYS A 76 -6.35 18.85 -0.27
N VAL A 77 -7.01 19.92 0.12
CA VAL A 77 -6.60 20.68 1.32
C VAL A 77 -7.30 20.03 2.51
N ASP A 78 -6.63 19.94 3.65
CA ASP A 78 -7.24 19.37 4.86
C ASP A 78 -8.58 20.06 5.21
N GLY A 79 -9.61 19.26 5.47
CA GLY A 79 -10.99 19.71 5.65
C GLY A 79 -11.76 20.08 4.38
N ARG A 80 -11.17 19.94 3.17
CA ARG A 80 -11.81 20.25 1.88
C ARG A 80 -11.96 19.02 0.99
N SER A 81 -12.81 19.15 -0.03
CA SER A 81 -13.05 18.08 -1.01
C SER A 81 -11.82 17.82 -1.88
N GLU A 82 -11.67 16.58 -2.34
CA GLU A 82 -10.63 16.17 -3.27
C GLU A 82 -10.85 16.80 -4.66
N PHE A 83 -9.76 17.14 -5.34
CA PHE A 83 -9.76 17.75 -6.67
C PHE A 83 -8.59 17.26 -7.52
N VAL A 84 -8.64 17.49 -8.83
CA VAL A 84 -7.53 17.18 -9.74
C VAL A 84 -6.48 18.29 -9.63
N PHE A 85 -5.32 17.96 -9.08
CA PHE A 85 -4.21 18.88 -8.93
C PHE A 85 -3.51 19.15 -10.27
N ALA A 86 -3.19 18.08 -10.99
CA ALA A 86 -2.54 18.16 -12.28
C ALA A 86 -3.00 17.02 -13.20
N THR A 87 -3.00 17.30 -14.49
CA THR A 87 -3.25 16.31 -15.53
C THR A 87 -2.04 16.27 -16.45
N SER A 88 -1.60 15.06 -16.78
CA SER A 88 -0.53 14.82 -17.74
C SER A 88 -1.07 13.98 -18.89
N THR A 89 -0.86 14.42 -20.13
CA THR A 89 -1.37 13.73 -21.33
C THR A 89 -0.26 13.41 -22.31
N SER A 90 -0.42 12.33 -23.05
CA SER A 90 0.48 11.93 -24.13
C SER A 90 -0.32 11.61 -25.39
N ALA A 91 0.12 12.09 -26.56
CA ALA A 91 -0.51 11.73 -27.83
C ALA A 91 -0.25 10.26 -28.19
N ASP A 92 0.97 9.79 -27.91
CA ASP A 92 1.39 8.43 -28.24
C ASP A 92 0.86 7.41 -27.22
N GLY A 93 0.91 7.76 -25.93
CA GLY A 93 0.56 6.88 -24.82
C GLY A 93 1.46 5.65 -24.71
N ASP A 94 1.44 5.00 -23.55
CA ASP A 94 2.10 3.71 -23.35
C ASP A 94 1.13 2.58 -23.69
N THR A 95 1.55 1.67 -24.57
CA THR A 95 0.80 0.44 -24.86
C THR A 95 0.90 -0.51 -23.68
N VAL A 96 -0.24 -0.81 -23.08
CA VAL A 96 -0.39 -1.83 -22.05
C VAL A 96 -0.96 -3.09 -22.71
N PRO A 97 -0.26 -4.23 -22.65
CA PRO A 97 -0.80 -5.48 -23.16
C PRO A 97 -1.95 -5.98 -22.26
N SER A 98 -2.85 -6.81 -22.81
CA SER A 98 -3.77 -7.62 -22.01
C SER A 98 -2.98 -8.48 -21.01
N LYS A 99 -3.63 -8.86 -19.91
CA LYS A 99 -3.06 -9.77 -18.92
C LYS A 99 -2.58 -11.06 -19.59
N ASN A 100 -1.40 -11.52 -19.21
CA ASN A 100 -0.90 -12.87 -19.45
C ASN A 100 -0.34 -13.43 -18.12
N ASP A 101 0.37 -14.56 -18.15
CA ASP A 101 0.91 -15.20 -16.95
C ASP A 101 1.89 -14.33 -16.15
N GLN A 102 2.48 -13.30 -16.77
CA GLN A 102 3.37 -12.34 -16.12
C GLN A 102 2.76 -10.93 -16.19
N PRO A 103 2.30 -10.35 -15.06
CA PRO A 103 1.64 -9.06 -15.09
C PRO A 103 2.57 -7.97 -15.62
N PHE A 104 2.06 -7.16 -16.55
CA PHE A 104 2.73 -5.94 -16.98
C PHE A 104 2.66 -4.92 -15.84
N ILE A 105 3.83 -4.54 -15.35
CA ILE A 105 3.99 -3.59 -14.25
C ILE A 105 4.83 -2.41 -14.75
N VAL A 106 4.32 -1.20 -14.55
CA VAL A 106 5.02 0.04 -14.91
C VAL A 106 4.88 1.07 -13.81
N VAL A 107 5.93 1.87 -13.59
CA VAL A 107 5.92 3.00 -12.66
C VAL A 107 5.78 4.29 -13.45
N TYR A 108 4.68 5.00 -13.21
CA TYR A 108 4.48 6.35 -13.72
C TYR A 108 5.02 7.36 -12.75
N ARG A 109 5.64 8.42 -13.27
CA ARG A 109 6.16 9.56 -12.51
C ARG A 109 5.57 10.85 -13.05
N MET A 110 5.23 11.77 -12.17
CA MET A 110 4.73 13.09 -12.50
C MET A 110 5.43 14.13 -11.63
N THR A 111 6.13 15.05 -12.26
CA THR A 111 6.69 16.23 -11.57
C THR A 111 5.72 17.40 -11.71
N VAL A 112 5.38 18.01 -10.58
CA VAL A 112 4.49 19.17 -10.51
C VAL A 112 5.14 20.30 -9.73
N ALA A 113 4.86 21.54 -10.16
CA ALA A 113 5.20 22.71 -9.38
C ALA A 113 4.19 22.88 -8.23
N VAL A 114 4.71 23.10 -7.03
CA VAL A 114 3.93 23.41 -5.83
C VAL A 114 4.50 24.69 -5.23
N ASN A 115 3.62 25.58 -4.74
CA ASN A 115 4.08 26.79 -4.07
C ASN A 115 4.98 26.41 -2.87
N ASN A 116 6.15 27.05 -2.78
CA ASN A 116 7.18 26.76 -1.77
C ASN A 116 6.74 27.07 -0.32
N GLN A 117 5.64 27.79 -0.13
CA GLN A 117 5.04 28.07 1.18
C GLN A 117 3.97 27.05 1.58
N ALA A 118 3.54 26.17 0.68
CA ALA A 118 2.53 25.17 1.00
C ALA A 118 3.16 24.03 1.82
N ASN A 119 2.54 23.68 2.94
CA ASN A 119 2.87 22.46 3.68
C ASN A 119 2.33 21.25 2.91
N ILE A 120 3.23 20.40 2.40
CA ILE A 120 2.86 19.24 1.57
C ILE A 120 2.83 17.98 2.43
N GLY A 121 1.71 17.28 2.44
CA GLY A 121 1.52 15.99 3.10
C GLY A 121 1.18 14.87 2.12
N LEU A 122 1.44 13.63 2.52
CA LEU A 122 0.96 12.43 1.83
C LEU A 122 -0.19 11.82 2.63
N SER A 123 -1.31 11.51 1.99
CA SER A 123 -2.31 10.62 2.57
C SER A 123 -2.42 9.39 1.69
N TYR A 124 -1.86 8.28 2.19
CA TYR A 124 -2.08 6.97 1.63
C TYR A 124 -3.18 6.30 2.44
N LYS A 125 -4.19 5.74 1.76
CA LYS A 125 -5.01 4.72 2.41
C LYS A 125 -4.12 3.49 2.52
N VAL A 126 -3.64 3.19 3.72
CA VAL A 126 -3.26 1.81 4.02
C VAL A 126 -4.56 1.04 3.98
N ASP A 127 -4.76 0.22 2.97
CA ASP A 127 -5.70 -0.88 3.13
C ASP A 127 -5.17 -1.68 4.32
N GLN A 128 -5.80 -1.55 5.49
CA GLN A 128 -5.43 -2.37 6.66
C GLN A 128 -5.65 -3.88 6.40
N ASN A 129 -6.12 -4.25 5.20
CA ASN A 129 -6.24 -5.60 4.67
C ASN A 129 -5.02 -6.10 3.87
N THR A 130 -3.92 -5.34 3.73
CA THR A 130 -2.71 -5.87 3.07
C THR A 130 -1.78 -6.63 4.01
N LEU A 131 -2.04 -6.64 5.31
CA LEU A 131 -1.43 -7.60 6.24
C LEU A 131 -2.42 -8.75 6.40
N GLY A 132 -2.12 -9.87 5.77
CA GLY A 132 -2.82 -11.10 6.00
C GLY A 132 -2.69 -11.51 7.47
N LYS A 133 -3.81 -11.83 8.10
CA LYS A 133 -3.87 -12.28 9.49
C LYS A 133 -4.40 -13.70 9.53
N PHE A 134 -3.64 -14.59 10.14
CA PHE A 134 -4.05 -15.96 10.44
C PHE A 134 -4.16 -16.14 11.95
N ILE A 135 -5.23 -16.79 12.42
CA ILE A 135 -5.42 -17.10 13.84
C ILE A 135 -5.82 -18.56 13.98
N GLN A 136 -5.17 -19.28 14.90
CA GLN A 136 -5.50 -20.67 15.21
C GLN A 136 -5.34 -20.96 16.71
N GLN A 137 -6.26 -21.71 17.29
CA GLN A 137 -6.09 -22.28 18.63
C GLN A 137 -5.19 -23.52 18.58
N ILE A 138 -4.33 -23.66 19.58
CA ILE A 138 -3.29 -24.68 19.62
C ILE A 138 -3.20 -25.32 21.00
N GLY A 139 -2.76 -26.57 20.99
CA GLY A 139 -2.63 -27.42 22.17
C GLY A 139 -3.54 -28.64 22.08
N ASN A 140 -2.98 -29.80 22.41
CA ASN A 140 -3.64 -31.09 22.23
C ASN A 140 -3.35 -32.07 23.39
N ALA A 141 -2.76 -31.57 24.48
CA ALA A 141 -2.34 -32.34 25.66
C ALA A 141 -1.36 -33.49 25.38
N LYS A 142 -0.69 -33.51 24.20
CA LYS A 142 0.22 -34.59 23.81
C LYS A 142 1.55 -34.11 23.23
N ASP A 143 1.51 -33.18 22.28
CA ASP A 143 2.67 -32.78 21.50
C ASP A 143 3.23 -31.44 22.00
N LYS A 144 4.55 -31.29 21.90
CA LYS A 144 5.25 -30.01 22.17
C LYS A 144 5.51 -29.20 20.91
N VAL A 145 5.47 -29.84 19.74
CA VAL A 145 5.80 -29.23 18.45
C VAL A 145 4.58 -29.28 17.55
N PHE A 146 4.24 -28.13 16.97
CA PHE A 146 3.09 -27.98 16.11
C PHE A 146 3.50 -27.30 14.80
N THR A 147 3.07 -27.86 13.68
CA THR A 147 3.23 -27.24 12.35
C THR A 147 1.96 -26.47 12.00
N ILE A 148 2.11 -25.18 11.74
CA ILE A 148 1.01 -24.26 11.40
C ILE A 148 1.11 -23.86 9.94
N SER A 149 0.06 -24.13 9.17
CA SER A 149 -0.06 -23.73 7.77
C SER A 149 -0.95 -22.50 7.67
N HIS A 150 -0.34 -21.32 7.48
CA HIS A 150 -1.02 -20.02 7.56
C HIS A 150 -1.37 -19.41 6.20
N GLY A 151 -0.71 -19.83 5.11
CA GLY A 151 -1.10 -19.45 3.73
C GLY A 151 -0.91 -17.97 3.37
N LEU A 152 -0.13 -17.22 4.14
CA LEU A 152 0.05 -15.76 3.96
C LEU A 152 1.09 -15.39 2.90
N ASN A 153 1.85 -16.36 2.39
CA ASN A 153 2.95 -16.17 1.44
C ASN A 153 4.01 -15.14 1.91
N GLU A 154 4.28 -15.10 3.22
CA GLU A 154 5.18 -14.13 3.85
C GLU A 154 6.51 -14.79 4.23
N ARG A 155 7.64 -14.15 3.89
CA ARG A 155 8.99 -14.64 4.17
C ARG A 155 9.38 -14.48 5.64
N TYR A 156 8.92 -13.40 6.28
CA TYR A 156 9.22 -13.06 7.67
C TYR A 156 7.94 -12.73 8.45
N PRO A 157 7.07 -13.71 8.70
CA PRO A 157 5.82 -13.46 9.40
C PRO A 157 6.07 -13.08 10.86
N LEU A 158 5.28 -12.15 11.38
CA LEU A 158 5.23 -11.86 12.82
C LEU A 158 4.33 -12.91 13.47
N VAL A 159 4.88 -13.62 14.45
CA VAL A 159 4.18 -14.70 15.16
C VAL A 159 4.05 -14.31 16.62
N GLN A 160 2.83 -14.36 17.14
CA GLN A 160 2.53 -14.13 18.54
C GLN A 160 1.67 -15.28 19.06
N VAL A 161 2.03 -15.82 20.22
CA VAL A 161 1.25 -16.83 20.93
C VAL A 161 0.77 -16.25 22.25
N THR A 162 -0.53 -16.34 22.52
CA THR A 162 -1.14 -15.84 23.76
C THR A 162 -1.97 -16.91 24.44
N SER A 163 -2.17 -16.78 25.75
CA SER A 163 -3.17 -17.56 26.46
C SER A 163 -4.57 -17.32 25.90
N THR A 164 -5.38 -18.38 25.82
CA THR A 164 -6.81 -18.25 25.47
C THR A 164 -7.66 -17.73 26.64
N ILE A 165 -7.15 -17.85 27.87
CA ILE A 165 -7.82 -17.37 29.08
C ILE A 165 -7.51 -15.88 29.30
N ASP A 166 -6.26 -15.49 29.10
CA ASP A 166 -5.80 -14.09 29.18
C ASP A 166 -5.07 -13.68 27.89
N PRO A 167 -5.75 -12.97 26.96
CA PRO A 167 -5.15 -12.55 25.70
C PRO A 167 -3.95 -11.60 25.83
N TRP A 168 -3.70 -11.04 27.02
CA TRP A 168 -2.56 -10.17 27.31
C TRP A 168 -1.31 -10.96 27.76
N ASP A 169 -1.49 -12.24 28.11
CA ASP A 169 -0.41 -13.14 28.49
C ASP A 169 0.27 -13.73 27.25
N VAL A 170 1.44 -13.19 26.92
CA VAL A 170 2.24 -13.60 25.76
C VAL A 170 3.16 -14.75 26.16
N VAL A 171 2.99 -15.88 25.47
CA VAL A 171 3.76 -17.09 25.71
C VAL A 171 4.96 -17.12 24.79
N GLN A 172 6.14 -17.23 25.39
CA GLN A 172 7.39 -17.38 24.65
C GLN A 172 7.48 -18.81 24.11
N VAL A 173 7.60 -18.93 22.78
CA VAL A 173 7.75 -20.20 22.08
C VAL A 173 8.89 -20.11 21.08
N THR A 174 9.57 -21.21 20.85
CA THR A 174 10.55 -21.26 19.76
C THR A 174 9.80 -21.35 18.44
N THR A 175 10.01 -20.35 17.57
CA THR A 175 9.38 -20.29 16.25
C THR A 175 10.41 -20.61 15.18
N VAL A 176 10.14 -21.60 14.35
CA VAL A 176 10.98 -21.99 13.21
C VAL A 176 10.19 -21.81 11.92
N ILE A 177 10.61 -20.87 11.09
CA ILE A 177 10.02 -20.66 9.76
C ILE A 177 10.45 -21.80 8.84
N LYS A 178 9.49 -22.53 8.27
CA LYS A 178 9.77 -23.63 7.32
C LYS A 178 9.76 -23.15 5.88
N ASN A 179 8.78 -22.33 5.52
CA ASN A 179 8.63 -21.69 4.21
C ASN A 179 7.65 -20.52 4.34
N SER A 180 7.34 -19.83 3.24
CA SER A 180 6.48 -18.64 3.22
C SER A 180 5.04 -18.86 3.70
N ASN A 181 4.61 -20.11 3.90
CA ASN A 181 3.24 -20.46 4.30
C ASN A 181 3.18 -21.33 5.56
N GLN A 182 4.33 -21.67 6.15
CA GLN A 182 4.40 -22.63 7.24
C GLN A 182 5.46 -22.28 8.28
N ILE A 183 5.07 -22.44 9.55
CA ILE A 183 5.96 -22.33 10.71
C ILE A 183 5.82 -23.56 11.60
N ASN A 184 6.86 -23.83 12.39
CA ASN A 184 6.77 -24.72 13.55
C ASN A 184 6.85 -23.89 14.84
N LEU A 185 5.99 -24.24 15.79
CA LEU A 185 6.03 -23.74 17.16
C LEU A 185 6.45 -24.87 18.09
N GLU A 186 7.46 -24.62 18.92
CA GLU A 186 7.94 -25.55 19.94
C GLU A 186 7.75 -24.92 21.33
N PHE A 187 6.96 -25.61 22.15
CA PHE A 187 6.62 -25.23 23.51
C PHE A 187 7.54 -25.93 24.52
N ALA A 188 7.87 -25.23 25.61
CA ALA A 188 8.65 -25.81 26.70
C ALA A 188 7.92 -27.01 27.35
N ASP A 189 6.61 -26.87 27.54
CA ASP A 189 5.72 -27.89 28.11
C ASP A 189 4.59 -28.25 27.13
N ILE A 190 4.01 -29.44 27.31
CA ILE A 190 2.91 -29.92 26.48
C ILE A 190 1.67 -29.05 26.76
N PRO A 191 1.17 -28.26 25.79
CA PRO A 191 0.00 -27.43 26.01
C PRO A 191 -1.26 -28.28 26.17
N LYS A 192 -2.17 -27.87 27.05
CA LYS A 192 -3.52 -28.45 27.18
C LYS A 192 -4.32 -28.21 25.91
N VAL A 193 -5.44 -28.93 25.78
CA VAL A 193 -6.33 -28.78 24.62
C VAL A 193 -6.77 -27.32 24.47
N ASN A 194 -6.45 -26.72 23.31
CA ASN A 194 -6.76 -25.32 22.97
C ASN A 194 -6.28 -24.27 24.00
N GLU A 195 -5.18 -24.53 24.69
CA GLU A 195 -4.67 -23.64 25.74
C GLU A 195 -4.25 -22.27 25.19
N PHE A 196 -3.70 -22.23 23.98
CA PHE A 196 -3.12 -21.02 23.40
C PHE A 196 -3.76 -20.63 22.07
N ALA A 197 -3.70 -19.34 21.75
CA ALA A 197 -4.05 -18.79 20.44
C ALA A 197 -2.78 -18.29 19.75
N VAL A 198 -2.58 -18.72 18.51
CA VAL A 198 -1.50 -18.28 17.63
C VAL A 198 -2.06 -17.23 16.69
N THR A 199 -1.44 -16.06 16.66
CA THR A 199 -1.69 -15.02 15.66
C THR A 199 -0.46 -14.87 14.78
N ILE A 200 -0.65 -14.92 13.47
CA ILE A 200 0.40 -14.74 12.46
C ILE A 200 -0.01 -13.58 11.57
N ILE A 201 0.88 -12.61 11.39
CA ILE A 201 0.69 -11.42 10.56
C ILE A 201 1.77 -11.40 9.49
N GLY A 202 1.37 -11.22 8.22
CA GLY A 202 2.24 -11.17 7.06
C GLY A 202 1.61 -10.42 5.91
#